data_AF-A0AAE7A9T9-F1
#
_entry.id   AF-A0AAE7A9T9-F1
#
_cell.length_a   1.000
_cell.length_b   1.000
_cell.length_c   1.000
_cell.angle_alpha   90.00
_cell.angle_beta   90.00
_cell.angle_gamma   90.00
#
_symmetry.space_group_name_H-M   'P 1'
#
loop_
_entity.id
_entity.type
_entity.pdbx_description
1 polymer ?
#
loop_
_entity_poly.entity_id
_entity_poly.type
_entity_poly.pdbx_seq_one_letter_code
_entity_poly.pdbx_strand_id
1 'polypeptide(L)'
;MKKPRLTLIKNPNPPISDALDLTQMSEEIERRVSARLRDPKRSVPTGSIFAVNPDIDAPTLLAYASQNLASVKAMSTDLVAQLEGPHRNKALAIQRLAVLTELLVNQALKNISSRESRIKPV
;
A
#
# COMPACT_ATOMS: atom_id res chain seq x y z
N MET A 1 -22.10 -43.49 46.42
CA MET A 1 -20.88 -43.57 45.60
C MET A 1 -21.26 -44.05 44.20
N LYS A 2 -21.20 -43.19 43.17
CA LYS A 2 -21.38 -43.59 41.76
C LYS A 2 -20.24 -42.97 40.95
N LYS A 3 -19.42 -43.82 40.34
CA LYS A 3 -18.22 -43.48 39.57
C LYS A 3 -18.62 -42.73 38.28
N PRO A 4 -17.89 -41.68 37.86
CA PRO A 4 -18.16 -41.05 36.57
C PRO A 4 -17.72 -41.98 35.43
N ARG A 5 -18.60 -42.14 34.44
CA ARG A 5 -18.37 -42.90 33.21
C ARG A 5 -17.66 -41.97 32.22
N LEU A 6 -16.41 -42.27 31.86
CA LEU A 6 -15.69 -41.56 30.81
C LEU A 6 -16.25 -42.00 29.45
N THR A 7 -17.07 -41.15 28.82
CA THR A 7 -17.43 -41.33 27.42
C THR A 7 -16.30 -40.80 26.56
N LEU A 8 -15.61 -41.74 25.92
CA LEU A 8 -14.64 -41.52 24.85
C LEU A 8 -15.28 -40.62 23.79
N ILE A 9 -14.96 -39.32 23.81
CA ILE A 9 -15.34 -38.40 22.73
C ILE A 9 -14.56 -38.88 21.52
N LYS A 10 -15.27 -39.59 20.63
CA LYS A 10 -14.81 -39.92 19.29
C LYS A 10 -14.46 -38.59 18.64
N ASN A 11 -13.15 -38.30 18.54
CA ASN A 11 -12.63 -37.14 17.83
C ASN A 11 -13.21 -37.19 16.40
N PRO A 12 -14.19 -36.34 16.04
CA PRO A 12 -14.49 -36.18 14.64
C PRO A 12 -13.38 -35.26 14.17
N ASN A 13 -12.38 -35.87 13.55
CA ASN A 13 -11.39 -35.13 12.78
C ASN A 13 -12.16 -34.05 12.00
N PRO A 14 -11.99 -32.74 12.28
CA PRO A 14 -12.63 -31.74 11.44
C PRO A 14 -12.06 -31.98 10.04
N PRO A 15 -12.90 -32.03 8.98
CA PRO A 15 -12.34 -31.98 7.65
C PRO A 15 -11.52 -30.70 7.60
N ILE A 16 -10.22 -30.84 7.40
CA ILE A 16 -9.32 -29.73 7.06
C ILE A 16 -9.86 -29.21 5.73
N SER A 17 -10.81 -28.31 5.80
CA SER A 17 -11.34 -27.57 4.66
C SER A 17 -11.10 -26.08 4.89
N ASP A 18 -9.89 -25.77 5.33
CA ASP A 18 -9.33 -24.42 5.31
C ASP A 18 -8.41 -24.25 4.07
N ALA A 19 -8.69 -24.99 2.99
CA ALA A 19 -8.22 -24.56 1.69
C ALA A 19 -9.04 -23.31 1.35
N LEU A 20 -8.44 -22.15 1.55
CA LEU A 20 -8.93 -20.89 1.01
C LEU A 20 -9.21 -21.12 -0.49
N ASP A 21 -10.48 -21.30 -0.88
CA ASP A 21 -10.82 -21.65 -2.26
C ASP A 21 -10.65 -20.39 -3.12
N LEU A 22 -9.42 -20.24 -3.65
CA LEU A 22 -9.01 -19.13 -4.49
C LEU A 22 -9.93 -18.96 -5.71
N THR A 23 -10.54 -20.06 -6.17
CA THR A 23 -11.50 -20.08 -7.30
C THR A 23 -12.77 -19.32 -6.94
N GLN A 24 -13.37 -19.62 -5.78
CA GLN A 24 -14.57 -18.93 -5.29
C GLN A 24 -14.30 -17.45 -5.04
N MET A 25 -13.12 -17.12 -4.51
CA MET A 25 -12.74 -15.72 -4.29
C MET A 25 -12.58 -14.98 -5.62
N SER A 26 -11.97 -15.61 -6.62
CA SER A 26 -11.84 -15.04 -7.97
C SER A 26 -13.22 -14.79 -8.59
N GLU A 27 -14.14 -15.74 -8.50
CA GLU A 27 -15.50 -15.59 -9.02
C GLU A 27 -16.27 -14.46 -8.33
N GLU A 28 -16.15 -14.33 -7.00
CA GLU A 28 -16.76 -13.23 -6.25
C GLU A 28 -16.16 -11.87 -6.63
N ILE A 29 -14.84 -11.79 -6.82
CA ILE A 29 -14.15 -10.58 -7.28
C ILE A 29 -14.68 -10.19 -8.66
N GLU A 30 -14.72 -11.11 -9.62
CA GLU A 30 -15.21 -10.87 -10.97
C GLU A 30 -16.67 -10.44 -10.99
N ARG A 31 -17.51 -11.04 -10.14
CA ARG A 31 -18.91 -10.64 -9.98
C ARG A 31 -19.02 -9.20 -9.49
N ARG A 32 -18.22 -8.81 -8.49
CA ARG A 32 -18.21 -7.45 -7.93
C ARG A 32 -17.65 -6.43 -8.92
N VAL A 33 -16.62 -6.77 -9.68
CA VAL A 33 -16.06 -5.92 -10.76
C VAL A 33 -17.10 -5.70 -11.86
N SER A 34 -17.72 -6.78 -12.34
CA SER A 34 -18.75 -6.73 -13.38
C SER A 34 -19.99 -5.94 -12.93
N ALA A 35 -20.35 -6.00 -11.65
CA ALA A 35 -21.44 -5.20 -11.09
C ALA A 35 -21.15 -3.69 -11.08
N ARG A 36 -19.88 -3.28 -10.93
CA ARG A 36 -19.46 -1.86 -11.01
C ARG A 36 -19.50 -1.33 -12.43
N LEU A 37 -19.04 -2.12 -13.40
CA LEU A 37 -19.02 -1.71 -14.81
C LEU A 37 -20.42 -1.46 -15.38
N ARG A 38 -21.45 -2.15 -14.85
CA ARG A 38 -22.84 -2.00 -15.27
C ARG A 38 -23.55 -0.79 -14.69
N ASP A 39 -23.09 -0.24 -13.56
CA ASP A 39 -23.69 0.95 -12.94
C ASP A 39 -22.60 1.89 -12.37
N PRO A 40 -22.14 2.87 -13.16
CA PRO A 40 -21.12 3.82 -12.73
C PRO A 40 -21.57 4.76 -11.59
N LYS A 41 -22.87 4.79 -11.25
CA LYS A 41 -23.39 5.58 -10.10
C LYS A 41 -23.34 4.81 -8.79
N ARG A 42 -23.10 3.49 -8.82
CA ARG A 42 -22.93 2.67 -7.62
C ARG A 42 -21.55 2.92 -7.01
N SER A 43 -21.40 4.03 -6.29
CA SER A 43 -20.19 4.32 -5.55
C SER A 43 -20.03 3.31 -4.41
N VAL A 44 -18.98 2.50 -4.49
CA VAL A 44 -18.46 1.80 -3.31
C VAL A 44 -17.93 2.86 -2.36
N PRO A 45 -18.15 2.75 -1.03
CA PRO A 45 -17.40 3.53 -0.08
C PRO A 45 -15.92 3.19 -0.26
N THR A 46 -15.19 4.01 -1.02
CA THR A 46 -13.73 3.94 -1.17
C THR A 46 -13.03 4.60 0.01
N GLY A 47 -13.78 4.86 1.10
CA GLY A 47 -13.28 5.39 2.36
C GLY A 47 -12.14 4.53 2.88
N SER A 48 -10.92 4.96 2.56
CA SER A 48 -9.65 4.47 3.07
C SER A 48 -9.45 2.95 2.95
N ILE A 49 -9.40 2.42 1.73
CA ILE A 49 -8.81 1.08 1.48
C ILE A 49 -7.32 1.08 1.89
N PHE A 50 -6.68 2.25 1.80
CA PHE A 50 -5.33 2.49 2.27
C PHE A 50 -5.33 3.67 3.24
N ALA A 51 -4.71 3.48 4.40
CA ALA A 51 -4.49 4.52 5.41
C ALA A 51 -3.00 4.61 5.74
N VAL A 52 -2.53 5.82 6.04
CA VAL A 52 -1.23 6.00 6.71
C VAL A 52 -1.47 5.83 8.21
N ASN A 53 -0.66 5.00 8.88
CA ASN A 53 -0.74 4.83 10.33
C ASN A 53 -0.39 6.17 11.01
N PRO A 54 -1.28 6.75 11.84
CA PRO A 54 -1.05 8.03 12.50
C PRO A 54 0.08 8.01 13.56
N ASP A 55 0.49 6.83 14.02
CA ASP A 55 1.55 6.65 15.02
C ASP A 55 2.97 6.73 14.42
N ILE A 56 3.10 6.80 13.09
CA ILE A 56 4.40 6.91 12.41
C ILE A 56 4.87 8.37 12.43
N ASP A 57 6.12 8.57 12.83
CA ASP A 57 6.75 9.88 12.87
C ASP A 57 6.96 10.47 11.46
N ALA A 58 6.90 11.80 11.37
CA ALA A 58 7.06 12.51 10.10
C ALA A 58 8.40 12.22 9.38
N PRO A 59 9.55 12.11 10.08
CA PRO A 59 10.80 11.66 9.45
C PRO A 59 10.70 10.30 8.78
N THR A 60 10.12 9.29 9.45
CA THR A 60 9.93 7.96 8.86
C THR A 60 9.00 8.00 7.64
N LEU A 61 7.90 8.76 7.69
CA LEU A 61 7.01 8.93 6.54
C LEU A 61 7.72 9.57 5.35
N LEU A 62 8.53 10.60 5.59
CA LEU A 62 9.31 11.28 4.55
C LEU A 62 10.43 10.39 4.00
N ALA A 63 11.06 9.55 4.83
CA ALA A 63 12.04 8.57 4.36
C ALA A 63 11.39 7.55 3.40
N TYR A 64 10.21 7.04 3.75
CA TYR A 64 9.46 6.13 2.88
C TYR A 64 9.01 6.82 1.58
N ALA A 65 8.59 8.08 1.65
CA ALA A 65 8.28 8.88 0.47
C ALA A 65 9.52 9.04 -0.43
N SER A 66 10.70 9.29 0.14
CA SER A 66 11.97 9.39 -0.59
C SER A 66 12.32 8.07 -1.30
N GLN A 67 12.15 6.93 -0.63
CA GLN A 67 12.36 5.61 -1.22
C GLN A 67 11.41 5.36 -2.41
N ASN A 68 10.13 5.68 -2.27
CA ASN A 68 9.16 5.55 -3.35
C ASN A 68 9.49 6.47 -4.53
N LEU A 69 9.97 7.70 -4.26
CA LEU A 69 10.41 8.63 -5.30
C LEU A 69 11.64 8.12 -6.05
N ALA A 70 12.58 7.47 -5.37
CA ALA A 70 13.72 6.84 -6.03
C ALA A 70 13.25 5.74 -7.01
N SER A 71 12.29 4.91 -6.62
CA SER A 71 11.66 3.92 -7.51
C SER A 71 10.95 4.57 -8.69
N VAL A 72 10.14 5.62 -8.46
CA VAL A 72 9.45 6.35 -9.53
C VAL A 72 10.44 6.97 -10.50
N LYS A 73 11.55 7.53 -10.01
CA LYS A 73 12.60 8.11 -10.84
C LYS A 73 13.26 7.05 -11.72
N ALA A 74 13.57 5.88 -11.18
CA ALA A 74 14.11 4.76 -11.95
C ALA A 74 13.15 4.32 -13.07
N MET A 75 11.87 4.09 -12.73
CA MET A 75 10.83 3.71 -13.70
C MET A 75 10.60 4.80 -14.76
N SER A 76 10.59 6.07 -14.35
CA SER A 76 10.41 7.19 -15.27
C SER A 76 11.60 7.37 -16.21
N THR A 77 12.82 7.06 -15.75
CA THR A 77 14.04 7.11 -16.58
C THR A 77 13.99 6.03 -17.65
N ASP A 78 13.62 4.80 -17.27
CA ASP A 78 13.41 3.69 -18.19
C ASP A 78 12.31 4.02 -19.22
N LEU A 79 11.20 4.60 -18.76
CA LEU A 79 10.10 5.03 -19.63
C LEU A 79 10.53 6.13 -20.63
N VAL A 80 11.37 7.09 -20.22
CA VAL A 80 11.91 8.10 -21.13
C VAL A 80 12.77 7.46 -22.22
N ALA A 81 13.51 6.40 -21.90
CA ALA A 81 14.34 5.69 -22.87
C ALA A 81 13.50 4.92 -23.91
N GLN A 82 12.36 4.36 -23.50
CA GLN A 82 11.48 3.56 -24.36
C GLN A 82 10.51 4.38 -25.22
N LEU A 83 10.25 5.64 -24.87
CA LEU A 83 9.28 6.49 -25.57
C LEU A 83 9.93 7.45 -26.57
N GLU A 84 9.19 7.72 -27.65
CA GLU A 84 9.53 8.73 -28.66
C GLU A 84 8.48 9.85 -28.75
N GLY A 85 8.84 10.96 -29.39
CA GLY A 85 7.93 12.06 -29.71
C GLY A 85 7.23 12.68 -28.48
N PRO A 86 5.95 13.07 -28.60
CA PRO A 86 5.21 13.74 -27.53
C PRO A 86 5.07 12.93 -26.22
N HIS A 87 5.12 11.59 -26.29
CA HIS A 87 5.04 10.73 -25.10
C HIS A 87 6.34 10.76 -24.28
N ARG A 88 7.49 10.87 -24.95
CA ARG A 88 8.79 11.09 -24.30
C ARG A 88 8.80 12.37 -23.49
N ASN A 89 8.21 13.45 -24.01
CA ASN A 89 8.14 14.73 -23.31
C ASN A 89 7.30 14.63 -22.02
N LYS A 90 6.23 13.84 -22.03
CA LYS A 90 5.42 13.58 -20.82
C LYS A 90 6.21 12.77 -19.80
N ALA A 91 6.90 11.70 -20.22
CA ALA A 91 7.74 10.90 -19.32
C ALA A 91 8.90 11.72 -18.74
N LEU A 92 9.49 12.62 -19.54
CA LEU A 92 10.53 13.54 -19.08
C LEU A 92 10.00 14.54 -18.04
N ALA A 93 8.76 15.03 -18.21
CA ALA A 93 8.12 15.88 -17.21
C ALA A 93 7.90 15.13 -15.89
N ILE A 94 7.45 13.87 -15.94
CA ILE A 94 7.29 13.01 -14.75
C ILE A 94 8.65 12.82 -14.05
N GLN A 95 9.70 12.52 -14.81
CA GLN A 95 11.05 12.34 -14.27
C GLN A 95 11.54 13.61 -13.56
N ARG A 96 11.36 14.78 -14.18
CA ARG A 96 11.74 16.08 -13.61
C ARG A 96 10.97 16.37 -12.32
N LEU A 97 9.67 16.12 -12.29
CA LEU A 97 8.86 16.29 -11.10
C LEU A 97 9.34 15.36 -9.97
N ALA A 98 9.63 14.09 -10.26
CA ALA A 98 10.14 13.15 -9.26
C ALA A 98 11.47 13.62 -8.64
N VAL A 99 12.40 14.12 -9.46
CA VAL A 99 13.68 14.68 -8.98
C VAL A 99 13.44 15.90 -8.07
N LEU A 100 12.56 16.82 -8.47
CA LEU A 100 12.24 18.00 -7.67
C LEU A 100 11.56 17.63 -6.35
N THR A 101 10.62 16.69 -6.36
CA THR A 101 9.95 16.23 -5.14
C THR A 101 10.95 15.61 -4.16
N GLU A 102 11.93 14.84 -4.63
CA GLU A 102 12.96 14.27 -3.76
C GLU A 102 13.81 15.35 -3.07
N LEU A 103 14.16 16.43 -3.78
CA LEU A 103 14.84 17.57 -3.18
C LEU A 103 13.99 18.24 -2.09
N LEU A 104 12.69 18.40 -2.34
CA LEU A 104 11.74 18.97 -1.36
C LEU A 104 11.59 18.07 -0.13
N VAL A 105 11.49 16.75 -0.30
CA VAL A 105 11.40 15.77 0.80
C VAL A 105 12.67 15.79 1.64
N ASN A 106 13.84 15.78 0.99
CA ASN A 106 15.13 15.85 1.68
C ASN A 106 15.29 17.19 2.43
N GLN A 107 14.77 18.30 1.90
CA GLN A 107 14.75 19.58 2.61
C GLN A 107 13.78 19.55 3.80
N ALA A 108 12.60 18.94 3.66
CA ALA A 108 11.64 18.79 4.75
C ALA A 108 12.24 17.97 5.91
N LEU A 109 12.93 16.86 5.60
CA LEU A 109 13.66 16.06 6.57
C LEU A 109 14.72 16.90 7.32
N LYS A 110 15.56 17.63 6.59
CA LYS A 110 16.57 18.51 7.21
C LYS A 110 15.96 19.56 8.15
N ASN A 111 14.83 20.15 7.76
CA ASN A 111 14.12 21.13 8.58
C ASN A 111 13.60 20.52 9.90
N ILE A 112 13.12 19.27 9.85
CA ILE A 112 12.66 18.56 11.05
C ILE A 112 13.84 18.23 11.96
N SER A 113 14.93 17.67 11.43
CA SER A 113 16.15 17.38 12.20
C SER A 113 16.77 18.63 12.83
N SER A 114 16.74 19.76 12.12
CA SER A 114 17.21 21.05 12.66
C SER A 114 16.30 21.61 13.76
N ARG A 115 15.02 21.25 13.76
CA ARG A 115 14.07 21.67 14.82
C ARG A 115 14.26 20.83 16.07
N GLU A 116 14.52 19.53 15.91
CA GLU A 116 14.84 18.62 17.02
C GLU A 116 16.13 19.02 17.74
N SER A 117 17.17 19.47 17.00
CA SER A 117 18.42 19.94 17.62
C SER A 117 18.26 21.25 18.41
N ARG A 118 17.26 22.07 18.08
CA ARG A 118 16.89 23.29 18.83
C ARG A 118 16.11 23.02 20.11
N ILE A 119 15.57 21.81 20.28
CA ILE A 119 14.67 21.44 21.39
C ILE A 119 15.42 20.68 22.51
N LYS A 120 16.75 20.51 22.41
CA LYS A 120 17.54 20.05 23.57
C LYS A 120 17.98 21.23 24.44
N PRO A 121 17.46 21.41 25.67
CA PRO A 121 18.17 22.11 26.72
C PRO A 121 19.04 21.12 27.52
N VAL A 122 20.09 21.67 28.12
CA VAL A 122 21.14 21.08 28.98
C VAL A 122 22.39 20.66 28.22
#